data_AF-C6Y0B0-F1
#
_entry.id   AF-C6Y0B0-F1
#
_cell.length_a   1.000
_cell.length_b   1.000
_cell.length_c   1.000
_cell.angle_alpha   90.00
_cell.angle_beta   90.00
_cell.angle_gamma   90.00
#
_symmetry.space_group_name_H-M   'P 1'
#
loop_
_entity.id
_entity.type
_entity.pdbx_description
1 polymer ?
#
loop_
_entity_poly.entity_id
_entity_poly.type
_entity_poly.pdbx_seq_one_letter_code
_entity_poly.pdbx_strand_id
1 'polypeptide(L)'
;MFINAGLDKFFHYMPIPKEMPEKMVQAGKAFMEIGWLMPLVGSIEILGGLLLIFDRTRALGAIVILPVLTGILLANINMAPSGLPIVFVLIGIILWVIIDNREKYLPMIKG
;
A
#
# COMPACT_ATOMS: atom_id res chain seq x y z
N MET A 1 -5.27 -7.61 3.45
CA MET A 1 -3.79 -7.44 3.41
C MET A 1 -3.35 -6.06 3.88
N PHE A 2 -3.84 -4.95 3.31
CA PHE A 2 -3.42 -3.59 3.70
C PHE A 2 -3.59 -3.28 5.20
N ILE A 3 -4.74 -3.62 5.79
CA ILE A 3 -4.96 -3.41 7.24
C ILE A 3 -3.89 -4.13 8.08
N ASN A 4 -3.61 -5.40 7.77
CA ASN A 4 -2.57 -6.17 8.48
C ASN A 4 -1.18 -5.56 8.28
N ALA A 5 -0.84 -5.17 7.05
CA ALA A 5 0.46 -4.54 6.76
C ALA A 5 0.64 -3.18 7.44
N GLY A 6 -0.44 -2.43 7.62
CA GLY A 6 -0.41 -1.14 8.30
C GLY A 6 -0.36 -1.29 9.82
N LEU A 7 -1.15 -2.21 10.41
CA LEU A 7 -1.10 -2.49 11.84
C LEU A 7 0.29 -2.98 12.27
N ASP A 8 0.93 -3.82 11.46
CA ASP A 8 2.28 -4.30 11.72
C ASP A 8 3.32 -3.16 11.78
N LYS A 9 3.16 -2.08 11.00
CA LYS A 9 4.06 -0.92 11.08
C LYS A 9 4.00 -0.16 12.41
N PHE A 10 2.91 -0.33 13.17
CA PHE A 10 2.78 0.24 14.52
C PHE A 10 3.18 -0.75 15.61
N PHE A 11 2.75 -2.00 15.47
CA PHE A 11 2.85 -3.01 16.53
C PHE A 11 4.00 -4.00 16.36
N HIS A 12 4.62 -4.06 15.18
CA HIS A 12 5.79 -4.88 14.85
C HIS A 12 5.64 -6.36 15.26
N TYR A 13 4.49 -6.95 14.96
CA TYR A 13 4.19 -8.34 15.34
C TYR A 13 4.60 -9.36 14.28
N MET A 14 4.84 -8.94 13.04
CA MET A 14 5.35 -9.80 11.99
C MET A 14 6.87 -9.96 12.14
N PRO A 15 7.39 -11.20 12.08
CA PRO A 15 8.81 -11.42 12.18
C PRO A 15 9.53 -10.84 10.96
N ILE A 16 10.61 -10.10 11.22
CA ILE A 16 11.50 -9.60 10.17
C ILE A 16 12.23 -10.82 9.57
N PRO A 17 12.23 -11.00 8.23
CA PRO A 17 12.98 -12.08 7.59
C PRO A 17 14.46 -12.00 7.97
N LYS A 18 15.07 -13.15 8.28
CA LYS A 18 16.49 -13.24 8.67
C LYS A 18 17.43 -12.79 7.55
N GLU A 19 17.00 -12.98 6.30
CA GLU A 19 17.74 -12.60 5.11
C GLU A 19 16.93 -11.55 4.36
N MET A 20 17.35 -10.28 4.46
CA MET A 20 16.79 -9.19 3.65
C MET A 20 17.86 -8.61 2.73
N PRO A 21 17.51 -8.23 1.49
CA PRO A 21 18.41 -7.51 0.62
C PRO A 21 18.97 -6.25 1.30
N GLU A 22 20.27 -5.99 1.14
CA GLU A 22 20.94 -4.88 1.82
C GLU A 22 20.27 -3.52 1.56
N LYS A 23 19.84 -3.28 0.32
CA LYS A 23 19.08 -2.07 -0.06
C LYS A 23 17.78 -1.90 0.74
N MET A 24 17.09 -2.99 1.04
CA MET A 24 15.84 -2.97 1.82
C MET A 24 16.12 -2.66 3.30
N VAL A 25 17.24 -3.16 3.84
CA VAL A 25 17.70 -2.80 5.19
C VAL A 25 18.03 -1.31 5.28
N GLN A 26 18.76 -0.78 4.30
CA GLN A 26 19.10 0.64 4.24
C GLN A 26 17.85 1.53 4.12
N ALA A 27 16.90 1.17 3.25
CA ALA A 27 15.62 1.87 3.14
C ALA A 27 14.82 1.82 4.46
N GLY A 28 14.76 0.67 5.12
CA GLY A 28 14.10 0.54 6.42
C GLY A 28 14.71 1.46 7.49
N LYS A 29 16.05 1.56 7.53
CA LYS A 29 16.75 2.52 8.42
C LYS A 29 16.37 3.97 8.11
N ALA A 30 16.35 4.35 6.83
CA ALA A 30 15.93 5.70 6.42
C ALA A 30 14.49 6.01 6.82
N PHE A 31 13.57 5.05 6.69
CA PHE A 31 12.18 5.20 7.16
C PHE A 31 12.09 5.45 8.67
N MET A 32 12.94 4.78 9.46
CA MET A 32 13.03 5.01 10.91
C MET A 32 13.61 6.39 11.22
N GLU A 33 14.65 6.82 10.50
CA GLU A 33 15.29 8.13 10.70
C GLU A 33 14.34 9.30 10.37
N ILE A 34 13.52 9.16 9.33
CA ILE A 34 12.52 10.18 8.96
C ILE A 34 11.43 10.32 10.04
N GLY A 35 11.13 9.24 10.79
CA GLY A 35 10.23 9.25 11.95
C GLY A 35 8.73 9.34 11.64
N TRP A 36 8.31 10.17 10.67
CA TRP A 36 6.89 10.36 10.33
C TRP A 36 6.41 9.51 9.14
N LEU A 37 7.32 9.03 8.29
CA LEU A 37 6.97 8.36 7.05
C LEU A 37 6.36 6.97 7.27
N MET A 38 6.94 6.17 8.17
CA MET A 38 6.41 4.84 8.49
C MET A 38 5.00 4.90 9.11
N PRO A 39 4.73 5.77 10.11
CA PRO A 39 3.37 6.00 10.62
C PRO A 39 2.39 6.49 9.55
N LEU A 40 2.82 7.39 8.64
CA LEU A 40 1.95 7.86 7.55
C LEU A 40 1.55 6.71 6.62
N VAL A 41 2.52 5.92 6.15
CA VAL A 41 2.26 4.77 5.27
C VAL A 41 1.34 3.78 5.96
N GLY A 42 1.62 3.41 7.22
CA GLY A 42 0.77 2.49 7.98
C GLY A 42 -0.65 3.01 8.16
N SER A 43 -0.82 4.29 8.45
CA SER A 43 -2.14 4.92 8.59
C SER A 43 -2.94 4.86 7.29
N ILE A 44 -2.31 5.17 6.16
CA ILE A 44 -2.97 5.13 4.84
C ILE A 44 -3.33 3.69 4.44
N GLU A 45 -2.50 2.70 4.74
CA GLU A 45 -2.81 1.29 4.50
C GLU A 45 -4.00 0.80 5.34
N ILE A 46 -4.07 1.19 6.62
CA ILE A 46 -5.21 0.86 7.48
C ILE A 46 -6.47 1.55 6.97
N LEU A 47 -6.43 2.87 6.75
CA LEU A 47 -7.59 3.65 6.31
C LEU A 47 -8.10 3.18 4.96
N GLY A 48 -7.23 3.08 3.96
CA GLY A 48 -7.65 2.61 2.64
C GLY A 48 -8.11 1.16 2.67
N GLY A 49 -7.48 0.31 3.49
CA GLY A 49 -7.90 -1.07 3.68
C GLY A 49 -9.30 -1.18 4.29
N LEU A 50 -9.62 -0.35 5.29
CA LEU A 50 -10.95 -0.26 5.88
C LEU A 50 -11.99 0.26 4.88
N LEU A 51 -11.64 1.29 4.10
CA LEU A 51 -12.53 1.87 3.10
C LEU A 51 -12.84 0.89 1.96
N LEU A 52 -11.91 -0.01 1.60
CA LEU A 52 -12.11 -1.04 0.57
C LEU A 52 -13.14 -2.11 0.96
N ILE A 53 -13.37 -2.34 2.25
CA ILE A 53 -14.29 -3.37 2.75
C ILE A 53 -15.74 -3.03 2.36
N PHE A 54 -16.16 -1.79 2.57
CA PHE A 54 -17.55 -1.38 2.35
C PHE A 54 -17.79 -0.94 0.90
N ASP A 55 -18.84 -1.47 0.24
CA ASP A 55 -19.16 -1.17 -1.16
C ASP A 55 -19.32 0.33 -1.45
N ARG A 56 -19.84 1.09 -0.48
CA ARG A 56 -20.05 2.54 -0.62
C ARG A 56 -18.73 3.33 -0.67
N THR A 57 -17.75 2.94 0.13
CA THR A 57 -16.45 3.64 0.27
C THR A 57 -15.33 3.00 -0.54
N ARG A 58 -15.58 1.85 -1.16
CA ARG A 58 -14.56 1.07 -1.88
C ARG A 58 -13.81 1.89 -2.92
N ALA A 59 -14.52 2.71 -3.68
CA ALA A 59 -13.94 3.61 -4.67
C ALA A 59 -12.93 4.59 -4.05
N LEU A 60 -13.25 5.17 -2.90
CA LEU A 60 -12.37 6.06 -2.17
C LEU A 60 -11.16 5.30 -1.61
N GLY A 61 -11.39 4.11 -1.04
CA GLY A 61 -10.32 3.26 -0.50
C GLY A 61 -9.26 2.90 -1.54
N ALA A 62 -9.68 2.62 -2.78
CA ALA A 62 -8.76 2.34 -3.88
C ALA A 62 -7.86 3.55 -4.22
N ILE A 63 -8.41 4.76 -4.25
CA ILE A 63 -7.64 5.99 -4.49
C ILE A 63 -6.67 6.25 -3.33
N VAL A 64 -7.12 6.08 -2.09
CA VAL A 64 -6.30 6.31 -0.89
C VAL A 64 -5.09 5.38 -0.85
N ILE A 65 -5.24 4.11 -1.23
CA ILE A 65 -4.14 3.14 -1.27
C ILE A 65 -3.20 3.35 -2.47
N LEU A 66 -3.71 3.85 -3.59
CA LEU A 66 -2.98 3.94 -4.85
C LEU A 66 -1.54 4.50 -4.71
N PRO A 67 -1.29 5.68 -4.08
CA PRO A 67 0.06 6.21 -3.96
C PRO A 67 1.00 5.33 -3.13
N VAL A 68 0.49 4.70 -2.07
CA VAL A 68 1.27 3.76 -1.25
C VAL A 68 1.60 2.51 -2.05
N LEU A 69 0.63 1.98 -2.80
CA LEU A 69 0.83 0.80 -3.65
C LEU A 69 1.87 1.08 -4.76
N THR A 70 1.89 2.29 -5.32
CA THR A 70 2.96 2.72 -6.23
C THR A 70 4.34 2.70 -5.56
N GLY A 71 4.43 3.20 -4.31
CA GLY A 71 5.67 3.12 -3.52
C GLY A 71 6.12 1.68 -3.29
N ILE A 72 5.19 0.78 -2.95
CA ILE A 72 5.45 -0.65 -2.77
C ILE A 72 5.97 -1.27 -4.08
N LEU A 73 5.36 -0.96 -5.22
CA LEU A 73 5.82 -1.43 -6.52
C LEU A 73 7.26 -0.99 -6.81
N LEU A 74 7.55 0.30 -6.65
CA LEU A 74 8.88 0.85 -6.89
C LEU A 74 9.92 0.24 -5.94
N ALA A 75 9.58 0.05 -4.67
CA ALA A 75 10.47 -0.60 -3.70
C ALA A 75 10.78 -2.05 -4.12
N ASN A 76 9.78 -2.82 -4.55
CA ASN A 76 10.00 -4.20 -4.99
C ASN A 76 10.81 -4.27 -6.31
N ILE A 77 10.54 -3.39 -7.28
CA ILE A 77 11.34 -3.31 -8.52
C ILE A 77 12.82 -3.06 -8.22
N ASN A 78 13.13 -2.13 -7.31
CA ASN A 78 14.49 -1.66 -7.08
C ASN A 78 15.27 -2.45 -6.02
N MET A 79 14.57 -3.08 -5.07
CA MET A 79 15.20 -3.60 -3.85
C MET A 79 14.83 -5.06 -3.54
N ALA A 80 13.63 -5.52 -3.90
CA ALA A 80 13.16 -6.88 -3.58
C ALA A 80 12.25 -7.47 -4.70
N PRO A 81 12.81 -7.83 -5.88
CA PRO A 81 12.00 -8.27 -7.02
C PRO A 81 11.18 -9.54 -6.76
N SER A 82 11.57 -10.34 -5.77
CA SER A 82 10.83 -11.55 -5.35
C SER A 82 9.41 -11.24 -4.88
N GLY A 83 9.11 -10.02 -4.42
CA GLY A 83 7.76 -9.60 -4.03
C GLY A 83 6.89 -9.10 -5.18
N LEU A 84 7.41 -8.97 -6.40
CA LEU A 84 6.64 -8.48 -7.55
C LEU A 84 5.37 -9.29 -7.87
N PRO A 85 5.34 -10.63 -7.79
CA PRO A 85 4.13 -11.40 -8.09
C PRO A 85 2.92 -10.98 -7.25
N ILE A 86 3.08 -10.85 -5.93
CA ILE A 86 1.99 -10.43 -5.04
C ILE A 86 1.61 -8.96 -5.28
N VAL A 87 2.59 -8.09 -5.56
CA VAL A 87 2.34 -6.67 -5.85
C VAL A 87 1.51 -6.51 -7.13
N PHE A 88 1.81 -7.26 -8.19
CA PHE A 88 1.03 -7.22 -9.43
C PHE A 88 -0.41 -7.71 -9.23
N VAL A 89 -0.62 -8.74 -8.41
CA VAL A 89 -1.97 -9.18 -8.03
C VAL A 89 -2.72 -8.06 -7.32
N LEU A 90 -2.11 -7.40 -6.34
CA LEU A 90 -2.72 -6.28 -5.62
C LEU A 90 -3.05 -5.11 -6.55
N ILE A 91 -2.14 -4.75 -7.46
CA ILE A 91 -2.39 -3.72 -8.47
C ILE A 91 -3.56 -4.10 -9.37
N GLY A 92 -3.62 -5.35 -9.84
CA GLY A 92 -4.74 -5.85 -10.63
C GLY A 92 -6.07 -5.69 -9.91
N ILE A 93 -6.13 -6.03 -8.62
CA ILE A 93 -7.33 -5.86 -7.78
C ILE A 93 -7.71 -4.37 -7.65
N ILE A 94 -6.76 -3.50 -7.34
CA ILE A 94 -7.04 -2.06 -7.19
C ILE A 94 -7.48 -1.43 -8.50
N LEU A 95 -6.84 -1.78 -9.62
CA LEU A 95 -7.25 -1.32 -10.94
C LEU A 95 -8.65 -1.82 -11.31
N TRP A 96 -8.95 -3.09 -11.04
CA TRP A 96 -10.29 -3.63 -11.26
C TRP A 96 -11.34 -2.88 -10.44
N VAL A 97 -11.08 -2.62 -9.16
CA VAL A 97 -11.97 -1.81 -8.30
C VAL A 97 -12.18 -0.42 -8.88
N ILE A 98 -11.14 0.22 -9.40
CA ILE A 98 -11.23 1.55 -10.03
C ILE A 98 -12.09 1.49 -11.29
N ILE A 99 -11.91 0.49 -12.15
CA ILE A 99 -12.66 0.33 -13.41
C ILE A 99 -14.15 0.02 -13.12
N ASP A 100 -14.40 -0.86 -12.15
CA ASP A 100 -15.74 -1.24 -11.70
C ASP A 100 -16.50 -0.03 -11.13
N ASN A 101 -15.80 0.84 -10.40
CA ASN A 101 -16.37 2.03 -9.77
C ASN A 101 -16.16 3.32 -10.60
N ARG A 102 -15.82 3.21 -11.89
CA ARG A 102 -15.46 4.37 -12.75
C ARG A 102 -16.49 5.50 -12.70
N GLU A 103 -17.76 5.17 -12.62
CA GLU A 103 -18.87 6.14 -12.59
C GLU A 103 -18.81 7.05 -11.37
N LYS A 104 -18.30 6.54 -10.24
CA LYS A 104 -18.11 7.31 -9.01
C LYS A 104 -16.97 8.33 -9.12
N TYR A 105 -16.03 8.16 -10.06
CA TYR A 105 -14.94 9.09 -10.30
C TYR A 105 -15.25 10.13 -11.39
N LEU A 106 -16.26 9.89 -12.24
CA LEU A 106 -16.63 10.82 -13.32
C LEU A 106 -16.88 12.25 -12.82
N PRO A 107 -17.57 12.51 -11.69
CA PRO A 107 -17.76 13.87 -11.19
C PRO A 107 -16.45 14.60 -10.84
N MET A 108 -15.39 13.87 -10.47
CA MET A 108 -14.08 14.47 -10.15
C MET A 108 -13.32 14.93 -11.40
N ILE A 109 -13.65 14.38 -12.57
CA ILE A 109 -12.94 14.63 -13.83
C ILE A 109 -13.77 15.55 -14.75
N LYS A 110 -15.10 15.41 -14.72
CA LYS A 110 -15.99 16.02 -15.72
C LYS A 110 -16.55 17.40 -15.37
N GLY A 111 -16.31 17.92 -14.16
CA GLY A 111 -16.65 19.30 -13.78
C GLY A 111 -18.12 19.64 -13.89
#